data_AF-A0A150QVP1-F1
#
_entry.id   AF-A0A150QVP1-F1
#
_cell.length_a   1.000
_cell.length_b   1.000
_cell.length_c   1.000
_cell.angle_alpha   90.00
_cell.angle_beta   90.00
_cell.angle_gamma   90.00
#
_symmetry.space_group_name_H-M   'P 1'
#
loop_
_entity.id
_entity.type
_entity.pdbx_description
1 polymer ?
#
loop_
_entity_poly.entity_id
_entity_poly.type
_entity_poly.pdbx_seq_one_letter_code
_entity_poly.pdbx_strand_id
1 'polypeptide(L)'
;MSHGHPIACLPLGGRASAALLLGGAVVAWDPAVSEASVGPDDTPAPGLLRAPHVAVGSAPDAPGRVPGAPALAIAYADVGEDEARLARNIDDLLGEGTRWVWVVRLAAPRHVEVHAPGAPRRRALPGEPLHAPGVLQNPVQVEALYDRAAAQRAVLTNLLQREGHSSLESLRDRALREGRNEGLQQAVRDVCDVLDLALSPEDDASLVEMDGTALAAVLERLKRERRWPLP
;
A
#
# COMPACT_ATOMS: atom_id res chain seq x y z
N MET A 1 14.05 -19.63 17.90
CA MET A 1 14.75 -20.04 19.15
C MET A 1 14.15 -19.27 20.31
N SER A 2 14.02 -19.85 21.50
CA SER A 2 13.55 -19.13 22.69
C SER A 2 14.54 -19.30 23.83
N HIS A 3 15.11 -18.19 24.29
CA HIS A 3 16.12 -18.18 25.34
C HIS A 3 17.25 -19.21 25.10
N GLY A 4 17.78 -19.23 23.87
CA GLY A 4 18.85 -20.16 23.49
C GLY A 4 18.41 -21.58 23.12
N HIS A 5 17.14 -21.94 23.29
CA HIS A 5 16.63 -23.28 22.94
C HIS A 5 16.01 -23.31 21.53
N PRO A 6 16.31 -24.34 20.70
CA PRO A 6 15.67 -24.50 19.40
C PRO A 6 14.18 -24.81 19.56
N ILE A 7 13.37 -24.31 18.63
CA ILE A 7 11.94 -24.57 18.55
C ILE A 7 11.67 -25.12 17.15
N ALA A 8 10.93 -26.22 17.06
CA ALA A 8 10.49 -26.74 15.77
C ALA A 8 9.45 -25.80 15.13
N CYS A 9 9.75 -25.32 13.92
CA CYS A 9 8.81 -24.60 13.09
C CYS A 9 8.11 -25.60 12.18
N LEU A 10 6.80 -25.75 12.33
CA LEU A 10 5.99 -26.57 11.43
C LEU A 10 5.68 -25.77 10.17
N PRO A 11 5.65 -26.42 8.98
CA PRO A 11 5.26 -25.72 7.76
C PRO A 11 3.81 -25.26 7.84
N LEU A 12 3.50 -24.15 7.19
CA LEU A 12 2.13 -23.67 7.04
C LEU A 12 1.31 -24.63 6.17
N GLY A 13 0.06 -24.90 6.60
CA GLY A 13 -0.91 -25.60 5.77
C GLY A 13 -1.30 -24.78 4.52
N GLY A 14 -1.82 -25.44 3.49
CA GLY A 14 -2.09 -24.80 2.18
C GLY A 14 -2.98 -23.56 2.23
N ARG A 15 -4.01 -23.56 3.09
CA ARG A 15 -4.88 -22.39 3.30
C ARG A 15 -4.14 -21.22 3.94
N ALA A 16 -3.28 -21.49 4.92
CA ALA A 16 -2.49 -20.45 5.58
C ALA A 16 -1.39 -19.90 4.66
N SER A 17 -0.75 -20.75 3.87
CA SER A 17 0.24 -20.32 2.86
C SER A 17 -0.38 -19.41 1.79
N ALA A 18 -1.58 -19.74 1.29
CA ALA A 18 -2.28 -18.87 0.34
C ALA A 18 -2.69 -17.52 0.96
N ALA A 19 -3.17 -17.53 2.20
CA ALA A 19 -3.54 -16.29 2.91
C ALA A 19 -2.31 -15.42 3.19
N LEU A 20 -1.18 -16.03 3.58
CA LEU A 20 0.10 -15.37 3.81
C LEU A 20 0.54 -14.54 2.59
N LEU A 21 0.52 -15.13 1.40
CA LEU A 21 0.86 -14.42 0.17
C LEU A 21 -0.01 -13.18 -0.04
N LEU A 22 -1.32 -13.31 0.20
CA LEU A 22 -2.28 -12.22 0.01
C LEU A 22 -2.08 -11.10 1.03
N GLY A 23 -2.13 -11.40 2.33
CA GLY A 23 -2.03 -10.37 3.35
C GLY A 23 -0.63 -9.77 3.45
N GLY A 24 0.42 -10.52 3.11
CA GLY A 24 1.78 -9.99 2.96
C GLY A 24 1.85 -8.91 1.88
N ALA A 25 1.26 -9.16 0.70
CA ALA A 25 1.18 -8.17 -0.37
C ALA A 25 0.37 -6.93 0.04
N VAL A 26 -0.73 -7.09 0.78
CA VAL A 26 -1.56 -5.96 1.24
C VAL A 26 -0.75 -4.98 2.08
N VAL A 27 -0.01 -5.46 3.08
CA VAL A 27 0.76 -4.57 3.96
C VAL A 27 2.05 -4.08 3.33
N ALA A 28 2.72 -4.89 2.51
CA ALA A 28 3.98 -4.52 1.87
C ALA A 28 3.84 -3.31 0.94
N TRP A 29 2.69 -3.17 0.28
CA TRP A 29 2.44 -2.08 -0.65
C TRP A 29 1.76 -0.87 -0.02
N ASP A 30 1.41 -0.88 1.26
CA ASP A 30 0.85 0.29 1.94
C ASP A 30 1.76 1.53 1.74
N PRO A 31 1.20 2.73 1.49
CA PRO A 31 2.02 3.90 1.18
C PRO A 31 2.99 4.32 2.30
N ALA A 32 2.70 4.03 3.58
CA ALA A 32 3.61 4.31 4.68
C ALA A 32 4.71 3.25 4.84
N VAL A 33 4.64 2.14 4.10
CA VAL A 33 5.57 1.02 4.23
C VAL A 33 6.69 1.13 3.21
N SER A 34 7.92 1.18 3.72
CA SER A 34 9.15 1.07 2.94
C SER A 34 9.71 -0.35 2.91
N GLU A 35 9.47 -1.12 3.97
CA GLU A 35 10.08 -2.43 4.21
C GLU A 35 9.08 -3.40 4.82
N ALA A 36 8.91 -4.55 4.16
CA ALA A 36 8.16 -5.69 4.67
C ALA A 36 8.79 -7.01 4.19
N SER A 37 8.67 -8.06 5.00
CA SER A 37 9.25 -9.37 4.72
C SER A 37 8.29 -10.50 5.09
N VAL A 38 8.50 -11.67 4.48
CA VAL A 38 7.78 -12.90 4.78
C VAL A 38 8.73 -13.87 5.46
N GLY A 39 8.35 -14.35 6.64
CA GLY A 39 9.15 -15.27 7.44
C GLY A 39 10.56 -14.79 7.79
N PRO A 40 10.80 -13.51 8.16
CA PRO A 40 12.13 -13.07 8.55
C PRO A 40 12.59 -13.80 9.82
N ASP A 41 13.89 -14.03 9.95
CA ASP A 41 14.51 -14.48 11.19
C ASP A 41 14.86 -13.25 12.05
N ASP A 42 13.84 -12.67 12.71
CA ASP A 42 14.02 -11.52 13.61
C ASP A 42 14.73 -11.95 14.90
N THR A 43 15.71 -11.14 15.33
CA THR A 43 16.35 -11.24 16.64
C THR A 43 16.03 -10.01 17.48
N PRO A 44 14.85 -9.98 18.15
CA PRO A 44 14.44 -8.82 18.94
C PRO A 44 15.37 -8.56 20.14
N ALA A 45 15.91 -9.64 20.72
CA ALA A 45 16.84 -9.58 21.84
C ALA A 45 17.87 -10.73 21.77
N PRO A 46 19.01 -10.62 22.48
CA PRO A 46 19.98 -11.71 22.58
C PRO A 46 19.35 -13.03 23.03
N GLY A 47 19.58 -14.10 22.26
CA GLY A 47 19.04 -15.44 22.56
C GLY A 47 17.57 -15.64 22.17
N LEU A 48 16.92 -14.62 21.64
CA LEU A 48 15.57 -14.68 21.08
C LEU A 48 15.63 -14.65 19.55
N LEU A 49 14.93 -15.59 18.92
CA LEU A 49 14.72 -15.60 17.48
C LEU A 49 13.25 -15.87 17.19
N ARG A 50 12.56 -14.91 16.59
CA ARG A 50 11.14 -14.97 16.24
C ARG A 50 11.03 -14.89 14.73
N ALA A 51 10.18 -15.74 14.16
CA ALA A 51 9.90 -15.75 12.73
C ALA A 51 8.41 -15.51 12.52
N PRO A 52 7.92 -14.26 12.65
CA PRO A 52 6.55 -13.94 12.29
C PRO A 52 6.33 -14.28 10.81
N HIS A 53 5.09 -14.57 10.43
CA HIS A 53 4.82 -14.94 9.05
C HIS A 53 4.98 -13.73 8.10
N VAL A 54 4.59 -12.54 8.55
CA VAL A 54 4.90 -11.26 7.90
C VAL A 54 5.43 -10.28 8.93
N ALA A 55 6.43 -9.49 8.56
CA ALA A 55 6.92 -8.36 9.34
C ALA A 55 6.89 -7.07 8.52
N VAL A 56 6.64 -5.94 9.19
CA VAL A 56 6.68 -4.60 8.62
C VAL A 56 7.57 -3.70 9.48
N GLY A 57 8.44 -2.91 8.85
CA GLY A 57 9.34 -1.99 9.51
C GLY A 57 10.60 -2.63 10.12
N SER A 58 10.97 -3.83 9.65
CA SER A 58 12.23 -4.51 9.97
C SER A 58 12.54 -5.51 8.85
N ALA A 59 13.00 -5.03 7.69
CA ALA A 59 13.35 -5.90 6.56
C ALA A 59 14.47 -5.29 5.70
N PRO A 60 15.70 -5.13 6.24
CA PRO A 60 16.82 -4.66 5.46
C PRO A 60 17.13 -5.63 4.32
N ASP A 61 17.47 -5.10 3.15
CA ASP A 61 17.97 -5.89 2.01
C ASP A 61 19.43 -6.32 2.26
N ALA A 62 19.61 -7.25 3.19
CA ALA A 62 20.90 -7.75 3.63
C ALA A 62 20.82 -9.24 4.01
N PRO A 63 21.90 -10.01 3.80
CA PRO A 63 21.93 -11.42 4.19
C PRO A 63 21.98 -11.57 5.72
N GLY A 64 21.34 -12.62 6.23
CA GLY A 64 21.42 -13.02 7.63
C GLY A 64 20.17 -12.72 8.43
N ARG A 65 20.33 -12.66 9.76
CA ARG A 65 19.23 -12.39 10.70
C ARG A 65 18.91 -10.91 10.73
N VAL A 66 17.64 -10.60 10.97
CA VAL A 66 17.15 -9.23 11.05
C VAL A 66 17.24 -8.75 12.50
N PRO A 67 18.06 -7.74 12.84
CA PRO A 67 18.15 -7.23 14.21
C PRO A 67 16.89 -6.46 14.62
N GLY A 68 16.46 -6.64 15.88
CA GLY A 68 15.36 -5.87 16.47
C GLY A 68 13.98 -6.49 16.24
N ALA A 69 12.97 -5.85 16.83
CA ALA A 69 11.58 -6.25 16.70
C ALA A 69 10.90 -5.49 15.55
N PRO A 70 10.07 -6.15 14.71
CA PRO A 70 9.31 -5.46 13.69
C PRO A 70 8.25 -4.55 14.31
N ALA A 71 7.91 -3.46 13.62
CA ALA A 71 6.87 -2.54 14.08
C ALA A 71 5.47 -3.19 14.08
N LEU A 72 5.19 -4.01 13.06
CA LEU A 72 4.01 -4.87 12.97
C LEU A 72 4.44 -6.28 12.60
N ALA A 73 3.97 -7.27 13.35
CA ALA A 73 4.10 -8.69 13.04
C ALA A 73 2.73 -9.31 12.75
N ILE A 74 2.63 -10.15 11.72
CA ILE A 74 1.41 -10.87 11.38
C ILE A 74 1.67 -12.38 11.48
N ALA A 75 0.78 -13.08 12.18
CA ALA A 75 0.77 -14.52 12.27
C ALA A 75 -0.53 -15.09 11.68
N TYR A 76 -0.43 -16.12 10.83
CA TYR A 76 -1.58 -16.90 10.36
C TYR A 76 -1.70 -18.17 11.19
N ALA A 77 -2.84 -18.35 11.84
CA ALA A 77 -3.15 -19.51 12.66
C ALA A 77 -4.36 -20.26 12.07
N ASP A 78 -4.20 -21.56 11.85
CA ASP A 78 -5.24 -22.47 11.39
C ASP A 78 -5.41 -23.61 12.41
N VAL A 79 -6.27 -24.58 12.11
CA VAL A 79 -6.49 -25.76 12.96
C VAL A 79 -5.17 -26.48 13.25
N GLY A 80 -4.89 -26.73 14.53
CA GLY A 80 -3.68 -27.43 14.99
C GLY A 80 -2.53 -26.51 15.38
N GLU A 81 -2.72 -25.18 15.39
CA GLU A 81 -1.72 -24.26 15.92
C GLU A 81 -1.47 -24.49 17.42
N ASP A 82 -0.21 -24.38 17.83
CA ASP A 82 0.17 -24.43 19.23
C ASP A 82 -0.09 -23.07 19.88
N GLU A 83 -1.27 -22.92 20.47
CA GLU A 83 -1.73 -21.68 21.10
C GLU A 83 -0.80 -21.20 22.23
N ALA A 84 -0.18 -22.12 22.97
CA ALA A 84 0.71 -21.76 24.06
C ALA A 84 2.02 -21.18 23.51
N ARG A 85 2.54 -21.75 22.42
CA ARG A 85 3.69 -21.21 21.69
C ARG A 85 3.36 -19.88 21.03
N LEU A 86 2.19 -19.76 20.40
CA LEU A 86 1.73 -18.52 19.78
C LEU A 86 1.63 -17.40 20.82
N ALA A 87 1.04 -17.66 21.99
CA ALA A 87 0.96 -16.70 23.09
C ALA A 87 2.34 -16.22 23.53
N ARG A 88 3.30 -17.13 23.76
CA ARG A 88 4.68 -16.75 24.10
C ARG A 88 5.32 -15.87 23.03
N ASN A 89 5.18 -16.24 21.75
CA ASN A 89 5.74 -15.45 20.66
C ASN A 89 5.17 -14.03 20.61
N ILE A 90 3.87 -13.87 20.89
CA ILE A 90 3.22 -12.54 20.98
C ILE A 90 3.83 -11.75 22.14
N ASP A 91 3.94 -12.35 23.32
CA ASP A 91 4.49 -11.69 24.51
C ASP A 91 5.93 -11.25 24.29
N ASP A 92 6.77 -12.09 23.68
CA ASP A 92 8.16 -11.77 23.39
C ASP A 92 8.28 -10.62 22.37
N LEU A 93 7.50 -10.65 21.29
CA LEU A 93 7.53 -9.58 20.28
C LEU A 93 7.10 -8.24 20.89
N LEU A 94 5.99 -8.24 21.63
CA LEU A 94 5.49 -7.03 22.29
C LEU A 94 6.46 -6.53 23.37
N GLY A 95 7.08 -7.44 24.12
CA GLY A 95 8.07 -7.12 25.15
C GLY A 95 9.35 -6.48 24.60
N GLU A 96 9.74 -6.83 23.37
CA GLU A 96 10.97 -6.35 22.73
C GLU A 96 10.73 -5.19 21.74
N GLY A 97 9.53 -4.59 21.76
CA GLY A 97 9.27 -3.33 21.05
C GLY A 97 8.38 -3.42 19.81
N THR A 98 7.84 -4.59 19.47
CA THR A 98 6.78 -4.67 18.45
C THR A 98 5.56 -3.90 18.92
N ARG A 99 5.05 -2.99 18.07
CA ARG A 99 3.91 -2.13 18.41
C ARG A 99 2.58 -2.82 18.19
N TRP A 100 2.52 -3.72 17.20
CA TRP A 100 1.30 -4.42 16.82
C TRP A 100 1.61 -5.88 16.46
N VAL A 101 0.83 -6.82 17.01
CA VAL A 101 0.81 -8.20 16.53
C VAL A 101 -0.61 -8.55 16.09
N TRP A 102 -0.76 -8.96 14.84
CA TRP A 102 -2.04 -9.41 14.27
C TRP A 102 -2.02 -10.92 14.09
N VAL A 103 -2.97 -11.62 14.71
CA VAL A 103 -3.17 -13.06 14.51
C VAL A 103 -4.39 -13.27 13.64
N VAL A 104 -4.18 -13.69 12.40
CA VAL A 104 -5.23 -14.05 11.45
C VAL A 104 -5.70 -15.48 11.76
N ARG A 105 -6.91 -15.59 12.32
CA ARG A 105 -7.57 -16.87 12.62
C ARG A 105 -8.31 -17.37 11.38
N LEU A 106 -7.81 -18.42 10.74
CA LEU A 106 -8.34 -18.97 9.48
C LEU A 106 -9.43 -20.03 9.69
N ALA A 107 -9.44 -20.66 10.87
CA ALA A 107 -10.54 -21.50 11.32
C ALA A 107 -11.81 -20.66 11.52
N ALA A 108 -12.97 -21.22 11.19
CA ALA A 108 -14.24 -20.51 11.37
C ALA A 108 -14.60 -20.40 12.87
N PRO A 109 -15.14 -19.25 13.33
CA PRO A 109 -15.34 -18.01 12.56
C PRO A 109 -14.01 -17.27 12.31
N ARG A 110 -13.78 -16.89 11.05
CA ARG A 110 -12.57 -16.14 10.68
C ARG A 110 -12.59 -14.77 11.31
N HIS A 111 -11.46 -14.37 11.86
CA HIS A 111 -11.29 -13.08 12.51
C HIS A 111 -9.80 -12.77 12.65
N VAL A 112 -9.49 -11.55 13.08
CA VAL A 112 -8.13 -11.15 13.42
C VAL A 112 -8.08 -10.75 14.89
N GLU A 113 -7.15 -11.32 15.63
CA GLU A 113 -6.84 -10.84 16.97
C GLU A 113 -5.75 -9.76 16.86
N VAL A 114 -6.02 -8.59 17.43
CA VAL A 114 -5.10 -7.46 17.49
C VAL A 114 -4.55 -7.37 18.90
N HIS A 115 -3.23 -7.48 19.00
CA HIS A 115 -2.48 -7.37 20.24
C HIS A 115 -1.57 -6.16 20.18
N ALA A 116 -1.51 -5.41 21.27
CA ALA A 116 -0.70 -4.20 21.42
C ALA A 116 -0.19 -4.11 22.86
N PRO A 117 0.96 -3.43 23.11
CA PRO A 117 1.53 -3.32 24.45
C PRO A 117 0.54 -2.70 25.45
N GLY A 118 0.35 -3.35 26.59
CA GLY A 118 -0.50 -2.85 27.68
C GLY A 118 -2.01 -2.78 27.38
N ALA A 119 -2.47 -3.26 26.22
CA ALA A 119 -3.87 -3.23 25.83
C ALA A 119 -4.48 -4.64 25.85
N PRO A 120 -5.78 -4.77 26.19
CA PRO A 120 -6.45 -6.06 26.06
C PRO A 120 -6.53 -6.48 24.58
N ARG A 121 -6.37 -7.78 24.33
CA ARG A 121 -6.57 -8.37 23.00
C ARG A 121 -7.93 -7.97 22.43
N ARG A 122 -7.93 -7.35 21.25
CA ARG A 122 -9.14 -7.01 20.51
C ARG A 122 -9.40 -8.06 19.43
N ARG A 123 -10.65 -8.52 19.30
CA ARG A 123 -11.09 -9.35 18.18
C ARG A 123 -11.72 -8.45 17.12
N ALA A 124 -11.24 -8.55 15.88
CA ALA A 124 -11.77 -7.87 14.72
C ALA A 124 -12.47 -8.86 13.78
N LEU A 125 -13.72 -8.60 13.43
CA LEU A 125 -14.54 -9.50 12.60
C LEU A 125 -14.51 -9.10 11.11
N PRO A 126 -14.93 -9.99 10.19
CA PRO A 126 -15.12 -9.63 8.79
C PRO A 126 -16.00 -8.38 8.65
N GLY A 127 -15.60 -7.45 7.79
CA GLY A 127 -16.20 -6.13 7.59
C GLY A 127 -15.63 -5.03 8.50
N GLU A 128 -14.81 -5.38 9.49
CA GLU A 128 -14.15 -4.41 10.35
C GLU A 128 -12.74 -4.06 9.83
N PRO A 129 -12.36 -2.77 9.92
CA PRO A 129 -11.01 -2.34 9.60
C PRO A 129 -10.02 -2.62 10.74
N LEU A 130 -8.82 -3.06 10.36
CA LEU A 130 -7.64 -3.13 11.20
C LEU A 130 -6.81 -1.88 11.02
N HIS A 131 -6.33 -1.33 12.13
CA HIS A 131 -5.49 -0.13 12.14
C HIS A 131 -4.16 -0.47 12.81
N ALA A 132 -3.07 0.05 12.26
CA ALA A 132 -1.75 0.05 12.88
C ALA A 132 -1.15 1.47 12.77
N PRO A 133 -1.64 2.44 13.58
CA PRO A 133 -1.18 3.82 13.53
C PRO A 133 0.34 3.94 13.66
N GLY A 134 0.93 4.78 12.82
CA GLY A 134 2.38 4.98 12.74
C GLY A 134 3.17 3.80 12.14
N VAL A 135 2.47 2.82 11.56
CA VAL A 135 3.05 1.71 10.78
C VAL A 135 2.42 1.64 9.39
N LEU A 136 1.09 1.62 9.32
CA LEU A 136 0.33 1.62 8.07
C LEU A 136 -0.40 2.95 7.91
N GLN A 137 -0.48 3.44 6.68
CA GLN A 137 -1.30 4.59 6.32
C GLN A 137 -2.78 4.19 6.21
N ASN A 138 -3.05 3.08 5.53
CA ASN A 138 -4.42 2.65 5.24
C ASN A 138 -4.91 1.62 6.25
N PRO A 139 -6.20 1.65 6.62
CA PRO A 139 -6.80 0.55 7.35
C PRO A 139 -6.89 -0.70 6.47
N VAL A 140 -6.62 -1.86 7.05
CA VAL A 140 -6.70 -3.16 6.37
C VAL A 140 -8.00 -3.86 6.75
N GLN A 141 -8.89 -4.11 5.80
CA GLN A 141 -10.09 -4.92 6.07
C GLN A 141 -9.69 -6.34 6.47
N VAL A 142 -10.35 -6.92 7.47
CA VAL A 142 -10.04 -8.28 7.97
C VAL A 142 -9.97 -9.31 6.83
N GLU A 143 -10.91 -9.24 5.88
CA GLU A 143 -10.96 -10.12 4.72
C GLU A 143 -9.77 -9.96 3.79
N ALA A 144 -9.16 -8.77 3.70
CA ALA A 144 -8.03 -8.54 2.81
C ALA A 144 -6.80 -9.40 3.19
N LEU A 145 -6.76 -9.94 4.41
CA LEU A 145 -5.69 -10.84 4.85
C LEU A 145 -5.87 -12.29 4.39
N TYR A 146 -7.02 -12.70 3.84
CA TYR A 146 -7.23 -14.09 3.41
C TYR A 146 -8.14 -14.28 2.19
N ASP A 147 -8.95 -13.28 1.82
CA ASP A 147 -9.80 -13.28 0.63
C ASP A 147 -9.08 -12.59 -0.53
N ARG A 148 -9.01 -13.27 -1.67
CA ARG A 148 -8.27 -12.80 -2.84
C ARG A 148 -8.82 -11.48 -3.39
N ALA A 149 -10.14 -11.35 -3.49
CA ALA A 149 -10.74 -10.16 -4.08
C ALA A 149 -10.58 -8.94 -3.16
N ALA A 150 -10.75 -9.13 -1.85
CA ALA A 150 -10.48 -8.09 -0.86
C ALA A 150 -9.00 -7.66 -0.86
N ALA A 151 -8.07 -8.63 -0.91
CA ALA A 151 -6.64 -8.36 -0.98
C ALA A 151 -6.26 -7.56 -2.23
N GLN A 152 -6.75 -7.97 -3.41
CA GLN A 152 -6.47 -7.29 -4.67
C GLN A 152 -6.96 -5.84 -4.68
N ARG A 153 -8.16 -5.58 -4.14
CA ARG A 153 -8.69 -4.22 -4.02
C ARG A 153 -7.82 -3.35 -3.09
N ALA A 154 -7.37 -3.91 -1.97
CA ALA A 154 -6.50 -3.20 -1.03
C ALA A 154 -5.13 -2.89 -1.66
N VAL A 155 -4.49 -3.88 -2.31
CA VAL A 155 -3.22 -3.68 -3.02
C VAL A 155 -3.34 -2.64 -4.12
N LEU A 156 -4.39 -2.69 -4.94
CA LEU A 156 -4.62 -1.69 -5.99
C LEU A 156 -4.75 -0.28 -5.40
N THR A 157 -5.52 -0.13 -4.32
CA THR A 157 -5.68 1.16 -3.63
C THR A 157 -4.34 1.68 -3.13
N ASN A 158 -3.55 0.82 -2.50
CA ASN A 158 -2.24 1.15 -1.97
C ASN A 158 -1.28 1.58 -3.09
N LEU A 159 -1.21 0.82 -4.20
CA LEU A 159 -0.36 1.15 -5.35
C LEU A 159 -0.76 2.48 -6.00
N LEU A 160 -2.06 2.75 -6.18
CA LEU A 160 -2.52 4.03 -6.71
C LEU A 160 -2.08 5.20 -5.83
N GLN A 161 -2.21 5.06 -4.50
CA GLN A 161 -1.82 6.13 -3.58
C GLN A 161 -0.31 6.38 -3.57
N ARG A 162 0.51 5.34 -3.78
CA ARG A 162 1.97 5.50 -3.96
C ARG A 162 2.32 6.28 -5.22
N GLU A 163 1.52 6.13 -6.28
CA GLU A 163 1.62 6.90 -7.52
C GLU A 163 0.92 8.28 -7.43
N GLY A 164 0.48 8.69 -6.25
CA GLY A 164 -0.17 10.00 -6.04
C GLY A 164 -1.65 10.05 -6.45
N HIS A 165 -2.29 8.90 -6.64
CA HIS A 165 -3.69 8.78 -7.03
C HIS A 165 -4.55 8.23 -5.89
N SER A 166 -5.62 8.92 -5.53
CA SER A 166 -6.52 8.46 -4.45
C SER A 166 -7.39 7.25 -4.86
N SER A 167 -7.61 7.07 -6.16
CA SER A 167 -8.46 6.01 -6.72
C SER A 167 -8.22 5.85 -8.23
N LEU A 168 -8.79 4.78 -8.82
CA LEU A 168 -8.84 4.63 -10.28
C LEU A 168 -9.58 5.79 -10.95
N GLU A 169 -10.61 6.34 -10.30
CA GLU A 169 -11.38 7.45 -10.83
C GLU A 169 -10.56 8.74 -10.86
N SER A 170 -9.79 9.01 -9.80
CA SER A 170 -8.81 10.11 -9.77
C SER A 170 -7.76 10.00 -10.88
N LEU A 171 -7.26 8.78 -11.15
CA LEU A 171 -6.35 8.54 -12.28
C LEU A 171 -7.04 8.81 -13.63
N ARG A 172 -8.28 8.32 -13.81
CA ARG A 172 -9.05 8.55 -15.04
C ARG A 172 -9.36 10.03 -15.26
N ASP A 173 -9.72 10.76 -14.22
CA ASP A 173 -10.01 12.20 -14.29
C ASP A 173 -8.78 13.02 -14.64
N ARG A 174 -7.59 12.61 -14.16
CA ARG A 174 -6.33 13.20 -14.59
C ARG A 174 -6.09 12.95 -16.08
N ALA A 175 -6.17 11.69 -16.52
CA ALA A 175 -5.96 11.33 -17.92
C ALA A 175 -6.93 12.03 -18.87
N LEU A 176 -8.21 12.16 -18.49
CA LEU A 176 -9.21 12.89 -19.28
C LEU A 176 -8.91 14.39 -19.35
N ARG A 177 -8.37 15.00 -18.29
CA ARG A 177 -7.96 16.41 -18.32
C ARG A 177 -6.73 16.61 -19.21
N GLU A 178 -5.71 15.77 -19.07
CA GLU A 178 -4.50 15.82 -19.89
C GLU A 178 -4.85 15.65 -21.38
N GLY A 179 -5.62 14.62 -21.74
CA GLY A 179 -6.04 14.43 -23.14
C GLY A 179 -6.92 15.54 -23.70
N ARG A 180 -7.75 16.20 -22.86
CA ARG A 180 -8.50 17.40 -23.29
C ARG A 180 -7.57 18.58 -23.55
N ASN A 181 -6.57 18.81 -22.71
CA ASN A 181 -5.61 19.89 -22.89
C ASN A 181 -4.79 19.67 -24.16
N GLU A 182 -4.26 18.45 -24.38
CA GLU A 182 -3.54 18.09 -25.60
C GLU A 182 -4.41 18.31 -26.86
N GLY A 183 -5.67 17.89 -26.81
CA GLY A 183 -6.62 18.12 -27.91
C GLY A 183 -6.89 19.60 -28.19
N LEU A 184 -6.96 20.44 -27.15
CA LEU A 184 -7.12 21.88 -27.30
C LEU A 184 -5.85 22.56 -27.84
N GLN A 185 -4.67 22.13 -27.40
CA GLN A 185 -3.39 22.59 -27.95
C GLN A 185 -3.31 22.29 -29.45
N GLN A 186 -3.65 21.05 -29.84
CA GLN A 186 -3.68 20.69 -31.26
C GLN A 186 -4.71 21.52 -32.03
N ALA A 187 -5.90 21.72 -31.48
CA ALA A 187 -6.92 22.55 -32.13
C ALA A 187 -6.48 24.01 -32.31
N VAL A 188 -5.73 24.58 -31.36
CA VAL A 188 -5.14 25.91 -31.50
C VAL A 188 -4.15 25.94 -32.66
N ARG A 189 -3.23 24.96 -32.74
CA ARG A 189 -2.27 24.84 -33.85
C ARG A 189 -2.97 24.69 -35.20
N ASP A 190 -3.94 23.78 -35.30
CA ASP A 190 -4.70 23.52 -36.52
C ASP A 190 -5.44 24.79 -36.99
N VAL A 191 -6.02 25.57 -36.06
CA VAL A 191 -6.69 26.83 -36.40
C VAL A 191 -5.69 27.89 -36.86
N CYS A 192 -4.52 27.99 -36.24
CA CYS A 192 -3.47 28.90 -36.69
C CYS A 192 -2.99 28.54 -38.09
N ASP A 193 -2.78 27.25 -38.38
CA ASP A 193 -2.40 26.76 -39.71
C ASP A 193 -3.47 27.09 -40.75
N VAL A 194 -4.76 26.85 -40.45
CA VAL A 194 -5.88 27.18 -41.34
C VAL A 194 -6.03 28.68 -41.60
N LEU A 195 -5.68 29.51 -40.62
CA LEU A 195 -5.73 30.97 -40.71
C LEU A 195 -4.44 31.59 -41.27
N ASP A 196 -3.44 30.77 -41.60
CA ASP A 196 -2.10 31.21 -42.05
C ASP A 196 -1.43 32.15 -41.04
N LEU A 197 -1.61 31.86 -39.75
CA LEU A 197 -1.02 32.59 -38.62
C LEU A 197 0.27 31.88 -38.18
N ALA A 198 1.40 32.54 -38.36
CA ALA A 198 2.68 32.02 -37.89
C ALA A 198 2.74 31.99 -36.34
N LEU A 199 2.75 30.79 -35.76
CA LEU A 199 3.05 30.61 -34.34
C LEU A 199 4.55 30.75 -34.10
N SER A 200 4.96 31.61 -33.17
CA SER A 200 6.34 31.63 -32.74
C SER A 200 6.65 30.41 -31.86
N PRO A 201 7.93 29.98 -31.75
CA PRO A 201 8.31 28.91 -30.82
C PRO A 201 7.99 29.23 -29.35
N GLU A 202 8.00 30.52 -28.98
CA GLU A 202 7.66 30.97 -27.63
C GLU A 202 6.16 30.83 -27.36
N ASP A 203 5.34 31.19 -28.35
CA ASP A 203 3.89 31.00 -28.30
C ASP A 203 3.52 29.51 -28.22
N ASP A 204 4.18 28.65 -29.00
CA ASP A 204 3.95 27.20 -28.98
C ASP A 204 4.33 26.58 -27.63
N ALA A 205 5.47 27.00 -27.05
CA ALA A 205 5.86 26.60 -25.72
C ALA A 205 4.86 27.06 -24.66
N SER A 206 4.30 28.27 -24.79
CA SER A 206 3.29 28.78 -23.86
C SER A 206 2.02 27.93 -23.84
N LEU A 207 1.62 27.35 -24.97
CA LEU A 207 0.44 26.47 -25.05
C LEU A 207 0.60 25.20 -24.19
N VAL A 208 1.82 24.69 -24.04
CA VAL A 208 2.10 23.48 -23.24
C VAL A 208 1.80 23.71 -21.75
N GLU A 209 2.08 24.92 -21.26
CA GLU A 209 1.89 25.31 -19.87
C GLU A 209 0.46 25.77 -19.54
N MET A 210 -0.35 26.05 -20.56
CA MET A 210 -1.74 26.50 -20.38
C MET A 210 -2.66 25.36 -19.92
N ASP A 211 -3.57 25.69 -19.01
CA ASP A 211 -4.67 24.79 -18.68
C ASP A 211 -5.77 24.80 -19.76
N GLY A 212 -6.69 23.82 -19.70
CA GLY A 212 -7.76 23.68 -20.68
C GLY A 212 -8.69 24.90 -20.76
N THR A 213 -8.83 25.70 -19.70
CA THR A 213 -9.67 26.91 -19.72
C THR A 213 -8.98 28.01 -20.52
N ALA A 214 -7.68 28.22 -20.27
CA ALA A 214 -6.86 29.17 -21.01
C ALA A 214 -6.77 28.78 -22.50
N LEU A 215 -6.53 27.50 -22.80
CA LEU A 215 -6.48 27.00 -24.18
C LEU A 215 -7.81 27.20 -24.92
N ALA A 216 -8.95 26.90 -24.27
CA ALA A 216 -10.26 27.14 -24.84
C ALA A 216 -10.51 28.64 -25.10
N ALA A 217 -10.06 29.52 -24.21
CA ALA A 217 -10.17 30.97 -24.39
C ALA A 217 -9.32 31.48 -25.55
N VAL A 218 -8.09 30.99 -25.71
CA VAL A 218 -7.21 31.29 -26.86
C VAL A 218 -7.88 30.85 -28.15
N LEU A 219 -8.39 29.61 -28.20
CA LEU A 219 -9.09 29.07 -29.37
C LEU A 219 -10.31 29.92 -29.76
N GLU A 220 -11.13 30.34 -28.79
CA GLU A 220 -12.28 31.21 -29.06
C GLU A 220 -11.87 32.62 -29.52
N ARG A 221 -10.79 33.18 -28.97
CA ARG A 221 -10.22 34.45 -29.47
C ARG A 221 -9.72 34.32 -30.90
N LEU A 222 -9.00 33.25 -31.23
CA LEU A 222 -8.51 32.98 -32.59
C LEU A 222 -9.66 32.89 -33.59
N LYS A 223 -10.72 32.14 -33.27
CA LYS A 223 -11.91 32.01 -34.12
C LYS A 223 -12.58 33.36 -34.42
N ARG A 224 -12.64 34.25 -33.42
CA ARG A 224 -13.32 35.55 -33.54
C ARG A 224 -12.45 36.62 -34.18
N GLU A 225 -11.21 36.77 -33.70
CA GLU A 225 -10.32 37.88 -34.04
C GLU A 225 -9.41 37.56 -35.22
N ARG A 226 -9.28 36.27 -35.57
CA ARG A 226 -8.44 35.76 -36.67
C ARG A 226 -7.00 36.27 -36.64
N ARG A 227 -6.46 36.43 -35.44
CA ARG A 227 -5.08 36.84 -35.16
C ARG A 227 -4.64 36.26 -33.82
N TRP A 228 -3.35 36.03 -33.66
CA TRP A 228 -2.79 35.56 -32.41
C TRP A 228 -3.13 36.54 -31.26
N PRO A 229 -3.65 36.06 -30.13
CA PRO A 229 -3.94 36.92 -28.99
C PRO A 229 -2.64 37.46 -28.38
N LEU A 230 -2.39 38.76 -28.52
CA LEU A 230 -1.31 39.43 -27.80
C LEU A 230 -1.55 39.33 -26.27
N PRO A 231 -0.46 39.26 -25.46
CA PRO A 231 -0.53 39.21 -24.00
C PRO A 231 -1.27 40.41 -23.39
#